data_AF-A0A640QFI5-F1
#
_entry.id   AF-A0A640QFI5-F1
#
_cell.length_a   1.000
_cell.length_b   1.000
_cell.length_c   1.000
_cell.angle_alpha   90.00
_cell.angle_beta   90.00
_cell.angle_gamma   90.00
#
_symmetry.space_group_name_H-M   'P 1'
#
loop_
_entity.id
_entity.type
_entity.pdbx_description
1 polymer ?
#
loop_
_entity_poly.entity_id
_entity_poly.type
_entity_poly.pdbx_seq_one_letter_code
_entity_poly.pdbx_strand_id
1 'polypeptide(L)'
;MSHGYVKQLANRIGVKTTERKQIVTADIERQAIKMAIENVSCKDIAAKLGVSEPSITGVVQSVDGLSLWRQYLRMYEKRDAVRATLIEERKRRGLLKRSELKEHQGNALNWAYQYDKTWLDATFPIQGNHANYSAKIWEKRDTSLFPKFKGFLKQQLETTNKLPSKYALDKAFGNHRWFTCNFTKLSRCKRMYDMVKFKITQSNEGKSE
;
A
#
# COMPACT_ATOMS: atom_id res chain seq x y z
N MET A 1 -45.42 12.30 38.34
CA MET A 1 -45.01 11.18 39.23
C MET A 1 -44.24 10.16 38.41
N SER A 2 -42.97 9.89 38.72
CA SER A 2 -42.14 8.95 37.93
C SER A 2 -42.51 7.50 38.25
N HIS A 3 -42.53 6.64 37.23
CA HIS A 3 -42.82 5.21 37.37
C HIS A 3 -41.88 4.51 38.38
N GLY A 4 -40.61 4.96 38.46
CA GLY A 4 -39.64 4.43 39.42
C GLY A 4 -39.95 4.77 40.88
N TYR A 5 -40.52 5.96 41.14
CA TYR A 5 -40.91 6.38 42.48
C TYR A 5 -42.11 5.58 43.00
N VAL A 6 -43.13 5.37 42.16
CA VAL A 6 -44.31 4.54 42.49
C VAL A 6 -43.90 3.09 42.78
N LYS A 7 -42.92 2.56 42.04
CA LYS A 7 -42.37 1.21 42.24
C LYS A 7 -41.62 1.05 43.56
N GLN A 8 -40.76 2.01 43.90
CA GLN A 8 -40.05 1.99 45.19
C GLN A 8 -41.02 2.07 46.36
N LEU A 9 -42.08 2.89 46.24
CA LEU A 9 -43.13 2.98 47.23
C LEU A 9 -43.91 1.66 47.35
N ALA A 10 -44.35 1.06 46.24
CA ALA A 10 -45.05 -0.21 46.23
C ALA A 10 -44.24 -1.33 46.92
N ASN A 11 -42.94 -1.43 46.61
CA ASN A 11 -42.06 -2.41 47.25
C ASN A 11 -41.88 -2.17 48.76
N ARG A 12 -41.81 -0.91 49.21
CA ARG A 12 -41.73 -0.57 50.65
C ARG A 12 -42.98 -0.94 51.43
N ILE A 13 -44.15 -0.88 50.80
CA ILE A 13 -45.45 -1.21 51.43
C ILE A 13 -45.79 -2.70 51.26
N GLY A 14 -44.85 -3.52 50.77
CA GLY A 14 -45.05 -4.97 50.60
C GLY A 14 -45.97 -5.37 49.45
N VAL A 15 -46.32 -4.43 48.56
CA VAL A 15 -47.11 -4.72 47.36
C VAL A 15 -46.20 -5.39 46.33
N LYS A 16 -46.43 -6.69 46.09
CA LYS A 16 -45.71 -7.42 45.03
C LYS A 16 -46.09 -6.85 43.67
N THR A 17 -45.19 -6.06 43.09
CA THR A 17 -45.30 -5.62 41.70
C THR A 17 -45.09 -6.83 40.79
N THR A 18 -46.16 -7.26 40.10
CA THR A 18 -46.09 -8.32 39.10
C THR A 18 -45.47 -7.72 37.84
N GLU A 19 -44.14 -7.71 37.76
CA GLU A 19 -43.49 -7.43 36.49
C GLU A 19 -43.81 -8.57 35.53
N ARG A 20 -44.43 -8.23 34.41
CA ARG A 20 -44.55 -9.12 33.28
C ARG A 20 -43.16 -9.25 32.67
N LYS A 21 -42.28 -10.06 33.28
CA LYS A 21 -41.03 -10.49 32.66
C LYS A 21 -41.45 -11.22 31.39
N GLN A 22 -41.32 -10.56 30.24
CA GLN A 22 -41.49 -11.25 28.98
C GLN A 22 -40.37 -12.28 28.91
N ILE A 23 -40.76 -13.54 29.08
CA ILE A 23 -39.85 -14.67 28.96
C ILE A 23 -39.51 -14.77 27.49
N VAL A 24 -38.22 -14.81 27.19
CA VAL A 24 -37.74 -15.16 25.85
C VAL A 24 -38.21 -16.59 25.58
N THR A 25 -39.23 -16.73 24.73
CA THR A 25 -39.71 -18.04 24.29
C THR A 25 -38.84 -18.55 23.16
N ALA A 26 -38.82 -19.86 22.93
CA ALA A 26 -38.06 -20.46 21.84
C ALA A 26 -38.41 -19.87 20.45
N ASP A 27 -39.64 -19.37 20.25
CA ASP A 27 -40.04 -18.69 19.02
C ASP A 27 -39.37 -17.32 18.87
N ILE A 28 -39.35 -16.52 19.95
CA ILE A 28 -38.64 -15.24 20.01
C ILE A 28 -37.14 -15.45 19.74
N GLU A 29 -36.53 -16.50 20.30
CA GLU A 29 -35.12 -16.83 20.05
C GLU A 29 -34.87 -17.11 18.57
N ARG A 30 -35.69 -17.97 17.95
CA ARG A 30 -35.55 -18.29 16.52
C ARG A 30 -35.68 -17.05 15.65
N GLN A 31 -36.65 -16.18 15.92
CA GLN A 31 -36.84 -14.94 15.19
C GLN A 31 -35.67 -13.97 15.39
N ALA A 32 -35.19 -13.82 16.64
CA ALA A 32 -34.05 -12.98 16.97
C ALA A 32 -32.78 -13.46 16.25
N ILE A 33 -32.51 -14.77 16.25
CA ILE A 33 -31.37 -15.37 15.56
C ILE A 33 -31.46 -15.11 14.05
N LYS A 34 -32.64 -15.33 13.44
CA LYS A 34 -32.84 -15.07 12.01
C LYS A 34 -32.54 -13.61 11.65
N MET A 35 -33.13 -12.66 12.37
CA MET A 35 -32.86 -11.24 12.16
C MET A 35 -31.40 -10.88 12.43
N ALA A 36 -30.78 -11.57 13.38
CA ALA A 36 -29.39 -11.33 13.70
C ALA A 36 -28.45 -11.78 12.57
N ILE A 37 -28.76 -12.91 11.92
CA ILE A 37 -28.07 -13.40 10.71
C ILE A 37 -28.24 -12.42 9.55
N GLU A 38 -29.40 -11.76 9.44
CA GLU A 38 -29.69 -10.66 8.52
C GLU A 38 -29.02 -9.32 8.91
N ASN A 39 -28.06 -9.35 9.85
CA ASN A 39 -27.27 -8.20 10.32
C ASN A 39 -28.09 -7.08 11.01
N VAL A 40 -29.31 -7.37 11.49
CA VAL A 40 -30.13 -6.39 12.24
C VAL A 40 -29.57 -6.16 13.65
N SER A 41 -29.61 -4.92 14.14
CA SER A 41 -29.08 -4.58 15.46
C SER A 41 -29.90 -5.21 16.60
N CYS A 42 -29.25 -5.53 17.73
CA CYS A 42 -29.95 -6.11 18.89
C CYS A 42 -31.04 -5.19 19.43
N LYS A 43 -30.82 -3.87 19.37
CA LYS A 43 -31.78 -2.84 19.74
C LYS A 43 -33.05 -2.90 18.87
N ASP A 44 -32.88 -3.00 17.56
CA ASP A 44 -34.03 -3.04 16.63
C ASP A 44 -34.78 -4.37 16.73
N ILE A 45 -34.07 -5.48 16.94
CA ILE A 45 -34.68 -6.80 17.21
C ILE A 45 -35.52 -6.74 18.50
N ALA A 46 -34.95 -6.18 19.57
CA ALA A 46 -35.63 -6.03 20.85
C ALA A 46 -36.89 -5.17 20.73
N ALA A 47 -36.80 -4.03 20.03
CA ALA A 47 -37.95 -3.17 19.75
C ALA A 47 -39.03 -3.89 18.94
N LYS A 48 -38.66 -4.69 17.93
CA LYS A 48 -39.60 -5.41 17.08
C LYS A 48 -40.29 -6.58 17.79
N LEU A 49 -39.57 -7.29 18.64
CA LEU A 49 -40.09 -8.47 19.37
C LEU A 49 -40.73 -8.09 20.72
N GLY A 50 -40.62 -6.83 21.15
CA GLY A 50 -41.18 -6.32 22.40
C GLY A 50 -40.39 -6.73 23.66
N VAL A 51 -39.16 -7.21 23.48
CA VAL A 51 -38.33 -7.79 24.55
C VAL A 51 -37.22 -6.82 24.97
N SER A 52 -36.61 -7.03 26.13
CA SER A 52 -35.46 -6.25 26.56
C SER A 52 -34.21 -6.50 25.70
N GLU A 53 -33.47 -5.43 25.38
CA GLU A 53 -32.21 -5.50 24.62
C GLU A 53 -31.16 -6.44 25.25
N PRO A 54 -30.96 -6.47 26.59
CA PRO A 54 -30.04 -7.42 27.22
C PRO A 54 -30.40 -8.88 26.96
N SER A 55 -31.70 -9.22 26.97
CA SER A 55 -32.16 -10.59 26.68
C SER A 55 -31.83 -11.02 25.26
N ILE A 56 -32.07 -10.16 24.27
CA ILE A 56 -31.71 -10.42 22.87
C ILE A 56 -30.20 -10.49 22.69
N THR A 57 -29.44 -9.64 23.39
CA THR A 57 -27.98 -9.66 23.34
C THR A 57 -27.43 -11.01 23.81
N GLY A 58 -27.96 -11.59 24.90
CA GLY A 58 -27.59 -12.92 25.37
C GLY A 58 -27.86 -14.02 24.35
N VAL A 59 -29.03 -13.99 23.69
CA VAL A 59 -29.39 -14.94 22.62
C VAL A 59 -28.46 -14.79 21.41
N VAL A 60 -28.15 -13.56 20.98
CA VAL A 60 -27.28 -13.32 19.83
C VAL A 60 -25.84 -13.74 20.13
N GLN A 61 -25.37 -13.55 21.37
CA GLN A 61 -24.03 -13.95 21.80
C GLN A 61 -23.86 -15.46 21.93
N SER A 62 -24.94 -16.21 22.18
CA SER A 62 -24.89 -17.68 22.23
C SER A 62 -24.83 -18.35 20.85
N VAL A 63 -25.02 -17.59 19.76
CA VAL A 63 -24.90 -18.12 18.40
C VAL A 63 -23.43 -18.15 17.97
N ASP A 64 -22.89 -19.36 17.89
CA ASP A 64 -21.54 -19.59 17.42
C ASP A 64 -21.32 -19.06 15.99
N GLY A 65 -20.20 -18.37 15.77
CA GLY A 65 -19.79 -17.87 14.45
C GLY A 65 -20.55 -16.65 13.92
N LEU A 66 -21.61 -16.19 14.59
CA LEU A 66 -22.42 -15.06 14.12
C LEU A 66 -21.66 -13.74 14.07
N SER A 67 -20.73 -13.52 15.01
CA SER A 67 -19.87 -12.33 15.02
C SER A 67 -18.99 -12.25 13.76
N LEU A 68 -18.36 -13.37 13.39
CA LEU A 68 -17.54 -13.50 12.19
C LEU A 68 -18.39 -13.35 10.92
N TRP A 69 -19.58 -13.97 10.88
CA TRP A 69 -20.53 -13.81 9.79
C TRP A 69 -20.92 -12.35 9.56
N ARG A 70 -21.27 -11.63 10.63
CA ARG A 70 -21.58 -10.19 10.55
C ARG A 70 -20.38 -9.35 10.12
N GLN A 71 -19.18 -9.70 10.56
CA GLN A 71 -17.96 -9.06 10.07
C GLN A 71 -17.76 -9.27 8.57
N TYR A 72 -17.99 -10.50 8.09
CA TYR A 72 -17.95 -10.83 6.67
C TYR A 72 -18.98 -10.03 5.87
N LEU A 73 -20.24 -9.95 6.32
CA LEU A 73 -21.28 -9.16 5.66
C LEU A 73 -20.90 -7.67 5.57
N ARG A 74 -20.45 -7.07 6.68
CA ARG A 74 -19.98 -5.67 6.66
C ARG A 74 -18.82 -5.46 5.70
N MET A 75 -17.90 -6.42 5.60
CA MET A 75 -16.79 -6.37 4.66
C MET A 75 -17.29 -6.43 3.21
N TYR A 76 -18.29 -7.27 2.94
CA TYR A 76 -18.91 -7.43 1.63
C TYR A 76 -19.66 -6.16 1.21
N GLU A 77 -20.49 -5.59 2.08
CA GLU A 77 -21.18 -4.31 1.86
C GLU A 77 -20.18 -3.18 1.61
N LYS A 78 -19.09 -3.13 2.40
CA LYS A 78 -18.04 -2.13 2.22
C LYS A 78 -17.35 -2.27 0.87
N ARG A 79 -17.07 -3.50 0.44
CA ARG A 79 -16.50 -3.80 -0.88
C ARG A 79 -17.39 -3.23 -1.98
N ASP A 80 -18.67 -3.55 -1.94
CA ASP A 80 -19.62 -3.15 -2.99
C ASP A 80 -19.79 -1.62 -3.03
N ALA A 81 -19.84 -0.96 -1.87
CA ALA A 81 -19.86 0.50 -1.78
C ALA A 81 -18.59 1.16 -2.35
N VAL A 82 -17.41 0.59 -2.06
CA VAL A 82 -16.13 1.06 -2.61
C VAL A 82 -16.10 0.88 -4.13
N ARG A 83 -16.50 -0.29 -4.63
CA ARG A 83 -16.59 -0.56 -6.08
C ARG A 83 -17.51 0.44 -6.77
N ALA A 84 -18.71 0.66 -6.23
CA ALA A 84 -19.68 1.62 -6.76
C ALA A 84 -19.08 3.02 -6.82
N THR A 85 -18.43 3.48 -5.75
CA THR A 85 -17.80 4.81 -5.70
C THR A 85 -16.75 4.98 -6.80
N LEU A 86 -15.87 3.99 -7.00
CA LEU A 86 -14.83 4.06 -8.03
C LEU A 86 -15.41 3.98 -9.45
N ILE A 87 -16.45 3.17 -9.67
CA ILE A 87 -17.15 3.08 -10.96
C ILE A 87 -17.86 4.39 -11.29
N GLU A 88 -18.56 4.99 -10.34
CA GLU A 88 -19.24 6.28 -10.54
C GLU A 88 -18.24 7.40 -10.83
N GLU A 89 -17.08 7.40 -10.17
CA GLU A 89 -16.01 8.35 -10.48
C GLU A 89 -15.51 8.21 -11.93
N ARG A 90 -15.34 6.97 -12.40
CA ARG A 90 -15.00 6.68 -13.80
C ARG A 90 -16.11 7.14 -14.75
N LYS A 91 -17.38 6.91 -14.44
CA LYS A 91 -18.49 7.38 -15.30
C LYS A 91 -18.50 8.90 -15.40
N ARG A 92 -18.25 9.60 -14.29
CA ARG A 92 -18.27 11.06 -14.23
C ARG A 92 -17.13 11.73 -15.01
N ARG A 93 -15.92 11.16 -14.99
CA ARG A 93 -14.72 11.81 -15.56
C ARG A 93 -14.10 11.07 -16.74
N GLY A 94 -14.64 9.91 -17.12
CA GLY A 94 -14.13 9.06 -18.19
C GLY A 94 -13.00 8.11 -17.74
N LEU A 95 -12.16 7.71 -18.69
CA LEU A 95 -11.04 6.79 -18.48
C LEU A 95 -9.93 7.43 -17.62
N LEU A 96 -10.10 7.38 -16.30
CA LEU A 96 -9.14 7.88 -15.32
C LEU A 96 -7.97 6.92 -15.11
N LYS A 97 -6.77 7.48 -14.95
CA LYS A 97 -5.59 6.75 -14.47
C LYS A 97 -5.67 6.57 -12.95
N ARG A 98 -4.97 5.56 -12.41
CA ARG A 98 -4.91 5.33 -10.94
C ARG A 98 -4.35 6.53 -10.16
N SER A 99 -3.45 7.31 -10.75
CA SER A 99 -2.91 8.53 -10.14
C SER A 99 -4.00 9.58 -9.90
N GLU A 100 -4.83 9.82 -10.91
CA GLU A 100 -5.96 10.75 -10.84
C GLU A 100 -7.05 10.23 -9.91
N LEU A 101 -7.28 8.91 -9.91
CA LEU A 101 -8.20 8.26 -8.98
C LEU A 101 -7.73 8.39 -7.53
N LYS A 102 -6.42 8.43 -7.28
CA LYS A 102 -5.85 8.62 -5.95
C LYS A 102 -6.12 10.02 -5.41
N GLU A 103 -6.09 11.03 -6.27
CA GLU A 103 -6.35 12.42 -5.89
C GLU A 103 -7.83 12.64 -5.50
N HIS A 104 -8.75 12.00 -6.21
CA HIS A 104 -10.18 12.16 -5.95
C HIS A 104 -10.76 11.16 -4.93
N GLN A 105 -10.34 9.90 -5.01
CA GLN A 105 -10.91 8.78 -4.26
C GLN A 105 -9.83 7.92 -3.59
N GLY A 106 -8.80 8.56 -3.03
CA GLY A 106 -7.65 7.90 -2.42
C GLY A 106 -8.02 6.87 -1.35
N ASN A 107 -9.00 7.16 -0.49
CA ASN A 107 -9.45 6.22 0.55
C ASN A 107 -10.07 4.95 -0.04
N ALA A 108 -10.97 5.10 -1.02
CA ALA A 108 -11.61 3.97 -1.70
C ALA A 108 -10.59 3.15 -2.49
N LEU A 109 -9.65 3.82 -3.17
CA LEU A 109 -8.57 3.18 -3.91
C LEU A 109 -7.64 2.38 -2.98
N ASN A 110 -7.21 2.96 -1.85
CA ASN A 110 -6.35 2.28 -0.88
C ASN A 110 -7.04 1.05 -0.28
N TRP A 111 -8.33 1.17 0.06
CA TRP A 111 -9.11 0.05 0.56
C TRP A 111 -9.20 -1.08 -0.48
N ALA A 112 -9.53 -0.76 -1.73
CA ALA A 112 -9.60 -1.73 -2.81
C ALA A 112 -8.22 -2.36 -3.09
N TYR A 113 -7.14 -1.59 -2.99
CA TYR A 113 -5.79 -2.11 -3.15
C TYR A 113 -5.43 -3.15 -2.06
N GLN A 114 -5.86 -2.92 -0.82
CA GLN A 114 -5.58 -3.80 0.31
C GLN A 114 -6.44 -5.06 0.31
N TYR A 115 -7.73 -4.94 -0.03
CA TYR A 115 -8.71 -6.00 0.20
C TYR A 115 -9.37 -6.56 -1.07
N ASP A 116 -9.23 -5.90 -2.22
CA ASP A 116 -9.92 -6.26 -3.47
C ASP A 116 -9.06 -5.98 -4.72
N LYS A 117 -7.78 -6.35 -4.62
CA LYS A 117 -6.75 -6.01 -5.60
C LYS A 117 -7.03 -6.59 -6.99
N THR A 118 -7.52 -7.83 -7.05
CA THR A 118 -7.80 -8.53 -8.32
C THR A 118 -8.86 -7.79 -9.13
N TRP A 119 -9.95 -7.37 -8.48
CA TRP A 119 -10.98 -6.56 -9.11
C TRP A 119 -10.45 -5.18 -9.51
N LEU A 120 -9.64 -4.55 -8.66
CA LEU A 120 -9.04 -3.25 -8.94
C LEU A 120 -8.10 -3.29 -10.15
N ASP A 121 -7.26 -4.32 -10.27
CA ASP A 121 -6.32 -4.55 -11.39
C ASP A 121 -7.06 -4.84 -12.70
N ALA A 122 -8.14 -5.62 -12.66
CA ALA A 122 -8.98 -5.88 -13.82
C ALA A 122 -9.75 -4.63 -14.28
N THR A 123 -10.27 -3.85 -13.33
CA THR A 123 -11.11 -2.69 -13.66
C THR A 123 -10.25 -1.49 -14.06
N PHE A 124 -9.23 -1.15 -13.26
CA PHE A 124 -8.33 0.00 -13.42
C PHE A 124 -6.88 -0.50 -13.63
N PRO A 125 -6.48 -0.90 -14.85
CA PRO A 125 -5.14 -1.44 -15.07
C PRO A 125 -4.06 -0.39 -14.76
N ILE A 126 -2.96 -0.84 -14.16
CA ILE A 126 -1.77 0.00 -13.99
C ILE A 126 -1.20 0.22 -15.39
N GLN A 127 -1.22 1.46 -15.89
CA GLN A 127 -0.47 1.79 -17.11
C GLN A 127 1.00 1.50 -16.82
N GLY A 128 1.56 0.54 -17.57
CA GLY A 128 2.77 -0.19 -17.20
C GLY A 128 3.92 0.71 -16.79
N ASN A 129 4.63 0.29 -15.74
CA ASN A 129 5.93 0.84 -15.37
C ASN A 129 6.77 0.99 -16.64
N HIS A 130 7.19 2.22 -16.96
CA HIS A 130 8.13 2.45 -18.04
C HIS A 130 9.31 1.49 -17.85
N ALA A 131 9.57 0.63 -18.84
CA ALA A 131 10.70 -0.28 -18.79
C ALA A 131 11.95 0.52 -18.42
N ASN A 132 12.70 0.06 -17.43
CA ASN A 132 13.85 0.80 -16.91
C ASN A 132 15.01 0.73 -17.92
N TYR A 133 15.02 1.64 -18.91
CA TYR A 133 16.03 1.72 -19.97
C TYR A 133 17.40 2.23 -19.50
N SER A 134 17.61 2.43 -18.19
CA SER A 134 18.82 3.06 -17.65
C SER A 134 20.10 2.34 -18.08
N ALA A 135 20.14 1.00 -18.05
CA ALA A 135 21.32 0.24 -18.48
C ALA A 135 21.68 0.50 -19.97
N LYS A 136 20.68 0.47 -20.86
CA LYS A 136 20.86 0.74 -22.30
C LYS A 136 21.33 2.17 -22.57
N ILE A 137 20.91 3.13 -21.73
CA ILE A 137 21.36 4.53 -21.81
C ILE A 137 22.84 4.65 -21.40
N TRP A 138 23.26 3.96 -20.33
CA TRP A 138 24.66 3.98 -19.88
C TRP A 138 25.61 3.35 -20.88
N GLU A 139 25.23 2.24 -21.51
CA GLU A 139 26.05 1.60 -22.55
C GLU A 139 26.23 2.50 -23.79
N LYS A 140 25.17 3.16 -24.24
CA LYS A 140 25.25 4.15 -25.33
C LYS A 140 26.16 5.32 -24.96
N ARG A 141 26.03 5.82 -23.73
CA ARG A 141 26.84 6.95 -23.22
C ARG A 141 28.31 6.56 -23.08
N ASP A 142 28.61 5.37 -22.56
CA ASP A 142 29.97 4.82 -22.47
C ASP A 142 30.59 4.65 -23.87
N THR A 143 29.84 4.10 -24.82
CA THR A 143 30.29 3.95 -26.21
C THR A 143 30.60 5.28 -26.88
N SER A 144 29.81 6.34 -26.63
CA SER A 144 30.05 7.67 -27.17
C SER A 144 31.23 8.40 -26.52
N LEU A 145 31.43 8.22 -25.21
CA LEU A 145 32.52 8.87 -24.47
C LEU A 145 33.87 8.18 -24.66
N PHE A 146 33.88 6.87 -24.90
CA PHE A 146 35.08 6.06 -24.95
C PHE A 146 36.15 6.54 -25.95
N PRO A 147 35.82 6.93 -27.20
CA PRO A 147 36.83 7.43 -28.15
C PRO A 147 37.52 8.72 -27.65
N LYS A 148 36.76 9.65 -27.08
CA LYS A 148 37.29 10.91 -26.53
C LYS A 148 38.17 10.62 -25.31
N PHE A 149 37.72 9.72 -24.44
CA PHE A 149 38.49 9.27 -23.28
C PHE A 149 39.80 8.59 -23.67
N LYS A 150 39.79 7.72 -24.69
CA LYS A 150 40.98 7.07 -25.25
C LYS A 150 42.00 8.08 -25.77
N GLY A 151 41.54 9.06 -26.55
CA GLY A 151 42.38 10.13 -27.09
C GLY A 151 43.04 10.95 -25.99
N PHE A 152 42.25 11.36 -24.99
CA PHE A 152 42.76 12.09 -23.83
C PHE A 152 43.81 11.30 -23.03
N LEU A 153 43.55 10.02 -22.74
CA LEU A 153 44.54 9.18 -22.05
C LEU A 153 45.84 9.06 -22.83
N LYS A 154 45.77 8.82 -24.15
CA LYS A 154 46.95 8.70 -25.00
C LYS A 154 47.78 10.00 -24.98
N GLN A 155 47.14 11.14 -25.16
CA GLN A 155 47.79 12.45 -25.13
C GLN A 155 48.47 12.71 -23.77
N GLN A 156 47.80 12.41 -22.66
CA GLN A 156 48.37 12.63 -21.32
C GLN A 156 49.58 11.72 -21.06
N LEU A 157 49.54 10.47 -21.50
CA LEU A 157 50.67 9.54 -21.38
C LEU A 157 51.87 9.98 -22.22
N GLU A 158 51.65 10.47 -23.43
CA GLU A 158 52.72 10.98 -24.31
C GLU A 158 53.37 12.25 -23.74
N THR A 159 52.60 13.16 -23.15
CA THR A 159 53.12 14.44 -22.64
C THR A 159 53.77 14.33 -21.27
N THR A 160 53.20 13.54 -20.35
CA THR A 160 53.60 13.55 -18.94
C THR A 160 54.17 12.22 -18.45
N ASN A 161 54.09 11.17 -19.27
CA ASN A 161 54.46 9.79 -18.93
C ASN A 161 53.85 9.29 -17.60
N LYS A 162 52.71 9.88 -17.18
CA LYS A 162 52.04 9.62 -15.91
C LYS A 162 50.55 9.42 -16.15
N LEU A 163 49.91 8.64 -15.27
CA LEU A 163 48.47 8.44 -15.30
C LEU A 163 47.75 9.73 -14.87
N PRO A 164 46.75 10.21 -15.63
CA PRO A 164 46.00 11.41 -15.24
C PRO A 164 45.23 11.17 -13.94
N SER A 165 45.26 12.17 -13.06
CA SER A 165 44.55 12.10 -11.77
C SER A 165 43.03 12.09 -11.97
N LYS A 166 42.29 11.57 -10.98
CA LYS A 166 40.82 11.59 -10.98
C LYS A 166 40.26 13.01 -11.21
N TYR A 167 40.91 14.02 -10.64
CA TYR A 167 40.54 15.42 -10.84
C TYR A 167 40.73 15.88 -12.29
N ALA A 168 41.84 15.49 -12.94
CA ALA A 168 42.08 15.80 -14.35
C ALA A 168 41.05 15.12 -15.27
N LEU A 169 40.62 13.91 -14.94
CA LEU A 169 39.54 13.22 -15.66
C LEU A 169 38.20 13.94 -15.54
N ASP A 170 37.81 14.34 -14.33
CA ASP A 170 36.55 15.06 -14.13
C ASP A 170 36.55 16.44 -14.80
N LYS A 171 37.69 17.15 -14.77
CA LYS A 171 37.82 18.43 -15.49
C LYS A 171 37.63 18.29 -17.01
N ALA A 172 38.02 17.15 -17.58
CA ALA A 172 37.95 16.92 -19.02
C ALA A 172 36.59 16.35 -19.50
N PHE A 173 35.92 15.54 -18.69
CA PHE A 173 34.74 14.76 -19.12
C PHE A 173 33.43 15.08 -18.39
N GLY A 174 33.48 15.95 -17.39
CA GLY A 174 32.28 16.38 -16.66
C GLY A 174 32.68 16.96 -15.32
N ASN A 175 32.82 18.28 -15.28
CA ASN A 175 33.08 19.04 -14.06
C ASN A 175 32.18 18.54 -12.90
N HIS A 176 32.64 18.70 -11.66
CA HIS A 176 31.94 18.29 -10.43
C HIS A 176 31.87 16.76 -10.16
N ARG A 177 32.96 16.03 -10.38
CA ARG A 177 33.09 14.59 -10.03
C ARG A 177 32.14 13.65 -10.78
N TRP A 178 31.50 14.13 -11.85
CA TRP A 178 30.46 13.38 -12.54
C TRP A 178 31.01 12.11 -13.21
N PHE A 179 32.18 12.22 -13.85
CA PHE A 179 32.76 11.12 -14.62
C PHE A 179 33.30 10.03 -13.69
N THR A 180 34.04 10.40 -12.65
CA THR A 180 34.63 9.46 -11.70
C THR A 180 33.58 8.81 -10.78
N CYS A 181 32.51 9.52 -10.39
CA CYS A 181 31.42 8.93 -9.61
C CYS A 181 30.60 7.90 -10.41
N ASN A 182 30.46 8.08 -11.73
CA ASN A 182 29.73 7.14 -12.59
C ASN A 182 30.65 6.13 -13.28
N PHE A 183 31.92 6.05 -12.89
CA PHE A 183 32.92 5.21 -13.54
C PHE A 183 32.56 3.72 -13.50
N THR A 184 31.90 3.26 -12.44
CA THR A 184 31.39 1.88 -12.33
C THR A 184 30.29 1.54 -13.34
N LYS A 185 29.57 2.56 -13.85
CA LYS A 185 28.54 2.42 -14.89
C LYS A 185 29.09 2.56 -16.31
N LEU A 186 30.34 3.04 -16.44
CA LEU A 186 31.06 3.23 -17.72
C LEU A 186 32.08 2.10 -17.91
N SER A 187 31.58 0.90 -18.22
CA SER A 187 32.35 -0.34 -18.29
C SER A 187 33.64 -0.26 -19.14
N ARG A 188 33.58 0.35 -20.34
CA ARG A 188 34.69 0.44 -21.30
C ARG A 188 35.72 1.46 -20.83
N CYS A 189 35.28 2.64 -20.39
CA CYS A 189 36.17 3.67 -19.86
C CYS A 189 36.89 3.18 -18.59
N LYS A 190 36.18 2.51 -17.68
CA LYS A 190 36.77 1.94 -16.46
C LYS A 190 37.81 0.87 -16.76
N ARG A 191 37.47 -0.10 -17.62
CA ARG A 191 38.39 -1.19 -17.99
C ARG A 191 39.69 -0.66 -18.58
N MET A 192 39.63 0.34 -19.46
CA MET A 192 40.82 0.91 -20.06
C MET A 192 41.69 1.66 -19.05
N TYR A 193 41.08 2.44 -18.15
CA TYR A 193 41.83 3.14 -17.11
C TYR A 193 42.51 2.19 -16.12
N ASP A 194 41.79 1.15 -15.67
CA ASP A 194 42.34 0.14 -14.76
C ASP A 194 43.49 -0.63 -15.42
N MET A 195 43.36 -0.97 -16.71
CA MET A 195 44.43 -1.60 -17.50
C MET A 195 45.68 -0.71 -17.61
N VAL A 196 45.51 0.58 -17.90
CA VAL A 196 46.65 1.52 -18.01
C VAL A 196 47.30 1.72 -16.65
N LYS A 197 46.50 1.86 -15.59
CA LYS A 197 46.99 1.95 -14.21
C LYS A 197 47.85 0.74 -13.87
N PHE A 198 47.37 -0.47 -14.14
CA PHE A 198 48.10 -1.72 -13.88
C PHE A 198 49.44 -1.76 -14.64
N LYS A 199 49.45 -1.41 -15.93
CA LYS A 199 50.68 -1.39 -16.75
C LYS A 199 51.73 -0.42 -16.21
N ILE A 200 51.31 0.77 -15.77
CA ILE A 200 52.23 1.78 -15.21
C ILE A 200 52.79 1.31 -13.86
N THR A 201 51.96 0.70 -13.01
CA THR A 201 52.42 0.15 -11.73
C THR A 201 53.50 -0.92 -11.93
N GLN A 202 53.27 -1.89 -12.83
CA GLN A 202 54.24 -2.94 -13.16
C GLN A 202 55.54 -2.39 -13.77
N SER A 203 55.45 -1.37 -14.63
CA SER A 203 56.64 -0.73 -15.21
C SER A 203 57.48 0.06 -14.21
N ASN A 204 56.90 0.51 -13.10
CA ASN A 204 57.62 1.22 -12.04
C ASN A 204 58.29 0.24 -11.06
N GLU A 205 57.67 -0.91 -10.81
CA GLU A 205 58.23 -1.99 -10.00
C GLU A 205 59.48 -2.61 -10.66
N GLY A 206 59.47 -2.84 -11.98
CA GLY A 206 60.63 -3.37 -12.72
C GLY A 206 61.78 -2.39 -13.01
N LYS A 207 61.72 -1.15 -12.51
CA LYS A 207 62.80 -0.14 -12.63
C LYS A 207 63.57 0.09 -11.32
N SER A 208 63.24 -0.68 -10.27
CA SER A 208 63.83 -0.57 -8.94
C SER A 208 64.81 -1.70 -8.62
N GLU A 209 65.27 -2.44 -9.63
CA GLU A 209 66.37 -3.42 -9.56
C GLU A 209 67.61 -2.90 -10.29
#